data_AF-A0A1D6WHT7-F1
#
_entry.id   AF-A0A1D6WHT7-F1
#
_cell.length_a   1.000
_cell.length_b   1.000
_cell.length_c   1.000
_cell.angle_alpha   90.00
_cell.angle_beta   90.00
_cell.angle_gamma   90.00
#
_symmetry.space_group_name_H-M   'P 1'
#
loop_
_entity.id
_entity.type
_entity.pdbx_description
1 polymer ?
#
loop_
_entity_poly.entity_id
_entity_poly.type
_entity_poly.pdbx_seq_one_letter_code
_entity_poly.pdbx_strand_id
1 'polypeptide(L)' 'MLSSGGTPTGSRWNPTKEQIDLLESLYRQGIRTPSAEQIQQITGRLRAFGHIEGKNVFYWFQNHKARQR' A
#
# COMPACT_ATOMS: atom_id res chain seq x y z
N MET A 1 -24.03 7.79 -22.09
CA MET A 1 -23.26 8.76 -21.28
C MET A 1 -21.95 8.10 -20.87
N LEU A 2 -20.83 8.69 -21.27
CA LEU A 2 -19.48 8.15 -21.09
C LEU A 2 -19.11 8.13 -19.60
N SER A 3 -18.74 6.98 -19.06
CA SER A 3 -18.06 6.87 -17.76
C SER A 3 -16.76 6.11 -17.94
N SER A 4 -15.82 6.74 -18.66
CA SER A 4 -14.42 6.33 -18.65
C SER A 4 -13.70 7.10 -17.56
N GLY A 5 -14.00 6.76 -16.30
CA GLY A 5 -13.22 7.18 -15.14
C GLY A 5 -12.02 6.28 -14.91
N GLY A 6 -11.29 5.93 -15.99
CA GLY A 6 -10.00 5.27 -15.88
C GLY A 6 -9.00 6.30 -15.36
N THR A 7 -8.82 6.38 -14.05
CA THR A 7 -7.72 7.13 -13.46
C THR A 7 -6.42 6.69 -14.13
N PRO A 8 -5.50 7.64 -14.40
CA PRO A 8 -4.28 7.32 -15.14
C PRO A 8 -3.62 6.15 -14.43
N THR A 9 -3.35 5.10 -15.20
CA THR A 9 -2.54 3.95 -14.78
C THR A 9 -1.16 4.48 -14.43
N GLY A 10 -1.04 5.07 -13.25
CA GLY A 10 0.23 5.45 -12.66
C GLY A 10 1.10 4.21 -12.66
N SER A 11 2.35 4.38 -13.04
CA SER A 11 3.32 3.30 -13.16
C SER A 11 3.10 2.26 -12.07
N ARG A 12 2.89 1.01 -12.49
CA ARG A 12 2.65 -0.11 -11.58
C ARG A 12 3.77 -0.11 -10.53
N TRP A 13 3.38 0.02 -9.28
CA TRP A 13 4.34 0.02 -8.18
C TRP A 13 5.05 -1.34 -8.14
N ASN A 14 6.38 -1.30 -8.22
CA ASN A 14 7.25 -2.45 -8.04
C ASN A 14 7.94 -2.30 -6.67
N PRO A 15 7.39 -2.92 -5.61
CA PRO A 15 7.94 -2.78 -4.26
C PRO A 15 9.35 -3.36 -4.15
N THR A 16 10.21 -2.72 -3.36
CA THR A 16 11.47 -3.35 -2.94
C THR A 16 11.22 -4.37 -1.84
N LYS A 17 12.22 -5.23 -1.59
CA LYS A 17 12.15 -6.24 -0.53
C LYS A 17 11.91 -5.60 0.84
N GLU A 18 12.63 -4.52 1.14
CA GLU A 18 12.54 -3.77 2.40
C GLU A 18 11.14 -3.17 2.59
N GLN A 19 10.52 -2.68 1.50
CA GLN A 19 9.15 -2.18 1.55
C GLN A 19 8.15 -3.29 1.90
N ILE A 20 8.32 -4.49 1.32
CA ILE A 20 7.48 -5.65 1.62
C ILE A 20 7.69 -6.11 3.07
N ASP A 21 8.93 -6.27 3.52
CA ASP A 21 9.25 -6.76 4.87
C ASP A 21 8.65 -5.85 5.95
N LEU A 22 8.69 -4.53 5.76
CA LEU A 22 8.07 -3.56 6.68
C LEU A 22 6.53 -3.70 6.69
N LEU A 23 5.91 -3.75 5.51
CA LEU A 23 4.45 -3.91 5.38
C LEU A 23 3.97 -5.22 6.03
N GLU A 24 4.68 -6.33 5.80
CA GLU A 24 4.39 -7.62 6.44
C GLU A 24 4.57 -7.57 7.96
N SER A 25 5.64 -6.95 8.45
CA SER A 25 5.87 -6.79 9.90
C SER A 25 4.72 -6.06 10.57
N LEU A 26 4.27 -4.93 10.00
CA LEU A 26 3.12 -4.18 10.51
C LEU A 26 1.83 -5.01 10.49
N TYR A 27 1.60 -5.79 9.43
CA TYR A 27 0.44 -6.66 9.33
C TYR A 27 0.45 -7.74 10.42
N ARG A 28 1.61 -8.38 10.65
CA ARG A 28 1.80 -9.39 11.71
C ARG A 28 1.64 -8.81 13.11
N GLN A 29 1.99 -7.54 13.31
CA GLN A 29 1.76 -6.79 14.55
C GLN A 29 0.28 -6.40 14.78
N GLY A 30 -0.61 -6.69 13.83
CA GLY A 30 -2.05 -6.51 13.98
C GLY A 30 -2.65 -5.36 13.17
N ILE A 31 -1.85 -4.57 12.45
CA ILE A 31 -2.37 -3.52 11.57
C ILE A 31 -2.92 -4.18 10.30
N ARG A 32 -4.20 -4.53 10.28
CA ARG A 32 -4.85 -5.14 9.10
C ARG A 32 -5.67 -4.17 8.27
N THR A 33 -6.10 -3.07 8.87
CA THR A 33 -6.91 -2.00 8.26
C THR A 33 -6.40 -0.65 8.75
N PRO A 34 -5.30 -0.13 8.17
CA PRO A 34 -4.73 1.14 8.62
C PRO A 34 -5.68 2.32 8.33
N SER A 35 -5.72 3.29 9.24
CA SER A 35 -6.40 4.56 9.03
C SER A 35 -5.69 5.42 7.97
N ALA A 36 -6.33 6.49 7.51
CA ALA A 36 -5.72 7.42 6.55
C ALA A 36 -4.40 8.03 7.07
N GLU A 37 -4.35 8.37 8.36
CA GLU A 37 -3.14 8.89 9.01
C GLU A 37 -2.04 7.82 9.06
N GLN A 38 -2.38 6.57 9.43
CA GLN A 38 -1.43 5.46 9.41
C GLN A 38 -0.89 5.19 8.00
N ILE A 39 -1.75 5.26 6.97
CA ILE A 39 -1.31 5.13 5.58
C ILE A 39 -0.30 6.21 5.23
N GLN A 40 -0.55 7.47 5.60
CA GLN A 40 0.41 8.56 5.36
C GLN A 40 1.74 8.32 6.09
N GLN A 41 1.70 7.93 7.36
CA GLN A 41 2.91 7.64 8.16
C GLN A 41 3.70 6.46 7.57
N ILE A 42 3.04 5.37 7.23
CA ILE A 42 3.65 4.17 6.64
C ILE A 42 4.27 4.53 5.28
N THR A 43 3.54 5.27 4.44
CA THR A 43 4.05 5.74 3.13
C THR A 43 5.31 6.59 3.33
N GLY A 44 5.32 7.51 4.31
CA GLY A 44 6.48 8.32 4.65
C GLY A 44 7.70 7.48 5.02
N ARG A 45 7.53 6.44 5.85
CA ARG A 45 8.61 5.51 6.22
C ARG A 45 9.11 4.70 5.02
N LEU A 46 8.20 4.19 4.19
CA LEU A 46 8.53 3.35 3.04
C LEU A 46 9.25 4.09 1.91
N ARG A 47 9.11 5.42 1.83
CA ARG A 47 9.83 6.26 0.85
C ARG A 47 11.34 6.21 1.02
N ALA A 48 11.85 5.88 2.20
CA ALA A 48 13.29 5.70 2.43
C ALA A 48 13.87 4.52 1.62
N PHE A 49 13.03 3.56 1.20
CA PHE A 49 13.45 2.36 0.48
C PHE A 49 13.12 2.39 -1.01
N GLY A 50 12.40 3.42 -1.49
CA GLY A 50 12.02 3.54 -2.89
C GLY A 50 10.72 4.32 -3.11
N HIS A 51 10.38 4.58 -4.37
CA HIS A 51 9.17 5.32 -4.72
C HIS A 51 7.90 4.57 -4.30
N ILE A 52 7.00 5.26 -3.59
CA ILE A 52 5.73 4.72 -3.15
C ILE A 52 4.71 5.85 -2.90
N GLU A 53 3.44 5.55 -3.19
CA GLU A 53 2.28 6.41 -2.96
C GLU A 53 1.33 5.77 -1.94
N GLY A 54 0.48 6.58 -1.29
CA GLY A 54 -0.46 6.09 -0.27
C GLY A 54 -1.44 5.03 -0.80
N LYS A 55 -1.85 5.13 -2.08
CA LYS A 55 -2.69 4.11 -2.73
C LYS A 55 -2.04 2.72 -2.74
N ASN A 56 -0.71 2.66 -2.87
CA ASN A 56 0.02 1.39 -2.88
C ASN A 56 -0.05 0.71 -1.51
N VAL A 57 0.12 1.47 -0.43
CA VAL A 57 -0.03 0.98 0.94
C VAL A 57 -1.46 0.51 1.18
N PHE A 58 -2.45 1.34 0.84
CA PHE A 58 -3.87 0.99 0.98
C PHE A 58 -4.21 -0.33 0.26
N TYR A 59 -3.84 -0.45 -1.02
CA TYR A 59 -4.13 -1.65 -1.80
C TYR A 59 -3.31 -2.86 -1.34
N TRP A 60 -2.09 -2.68 -0.84
CA TRP A 60 -1.32 -3.79 -0.27
C TRP A 60 -2.06 -4.43 0.91
N PHE A 61 -2.53 -3.62 1.87
CA PHE A 61 -3.28 -4.13 3.03
C PHE A 61 -4.62 -4.78 2.63
N GLN A 62 -5.35 -4.17 1.68
CA GLN A 62 -6.59 -4.76 1.17
C GLN A 62 -6.35 -6.12 0.49
N ASN A 63 -5.37 -6.20 -0.42
CA ASN A 63 -5.04 -7.44 -1.14
C ASN A 63 -4.49 -8.52 -0.19
N HIS A 64 -3.67 -8.14 0.78
CA HIS A 64 -3.13 -9.08 1.75
C HIS A 64 -4.24 -9.69 2.60
N LYS A 65 -5.20 -8.88 3.08
CA LYS A 65 -6.37 -9.37 3.80
C LYS A 65 -7.25 -10.28 2.94
N ALA A 66 -7.46 -9.94 1.67
CA ALA A 66 -8.28 -10.74 0.75
C ALA A 66 -7.68 -12.13 0.47
N ARG A 67 -6.34 -12.25 0.42
CA ARG A 67 -5.64 -13.53 0.23
C ARG A 67 -5.60 -14.42 1.47
N GLN A 68 -5.78 -13.83 2.66
CA GLN A 68 -5.79 -14.54 3.94
C GLN A 68 -7.22 -14.93 4.38
N ARG A 69 -8.22 -14.71 3.51
CA ARG A 69 -9.62 -15.08 3.73
C ARG A 69 -9.93 -16.44 3.12
#